data_AF-A0A840NUU7-F1
#
_entry.id   AF-A0A840NUU7-F1
#
_cell.length_a   1.000
_cell.length_b   1.000
_cell.length_c   1.000
_cell.angle_alpha   90.00
_cell.angle_beta   90.00
_cell.angle_gamma   90.00
#
_symmetry.space_group_name_H-M   'P 1'
#
loop_
_entity.id
_entity.type
_entity.pdbx_description
1 polymer ?
#
loop_
_entity_poly.entity_id
_entity_poly.type
_entity_poly.pdbx_seq_one_letter_code
_entity_poly.pdbx_strand_id
1 'polypeptide(L)'
;MDINALPIHERKATLLVDTSRAFLMCGKHERALNILRAAADIAPEEVTGRPAALRLVRDILATAPISVRREAREYAATLGVHA
;
A
#
# COMPACT_ATOMS: atom_id res chain seq x y z
N MET A 1 9.24 25.29 -2.13
CA MET A 1 8.05 24.66 -2.76
C MET A 1 8.55 23.37 -3.37
N ASP A 2 8.13 22.22 -2.85
CA ASP A 2 8.63 20.93 -3.32
C ASP A 2 7.94 20.56 -4.64
N ILE A 3 8.72 20.47 -5.72
CA ILE A 3 8.24 20.16 -7.07
C ILE A 3 7.75 18.71 -7.15
N ASN A 4 8.19 17.83 -6.24
CA ASN A 4 7.71 16.45 -6.15
C ASN A 4 6.44 16.32 -5.29
N ALA A 5 5.99 17.38 -4.61
CA ALA A 5 4.74 17.39 -3.86
C ALA A 5 3.55 17.93 -4.69
N LEU A 6 3.73 18.04 -6.01
CA LEU A 6 2.68 18.52 -6.91
C LEU A 6 1.43 17.63 -6.82
N PRO A 7 0.22 18.17 -7.09
CA PRO A 7 -1.06 17.44 -7.03
C PRO A 7 -1.11 16.14 -7.87
N ILE A 8 -0.14 15.95 -8.76
CA ILE A 8 0.02 14.74 -9.55
C ILE A 8 0.47 13.54 -8.72
N HIS A 9 1.24 13.73 -7.64
CA HIS A 9 1.64 12.65 -6.74
C HIS A 9 0.45 12.15 -5.93
N GLU A 10 -0.35 13.07 -5.40
CA GLU A 10 -1.61 12.78 -4.74
C GLU A 10 -2.59 11.97 -5.62
N ARG A 11 -2.73 12.37 -6.90
CA ARG A 11 -3.58 11.64 -7.87
C ARG A 11 -3.02 10.26 -8.20
N LYS A 12 -1.71 10.15 -8.42
CA LYS A 12 -1.03 8.86 -8.69
C LYS A 12 -1.17 7.91 -7.50
N ALA A 13 -1.00 8.41 -6.28
CA ALA A 13 -1.12 7.62 -5.07
C ALA A 13 -2.54 7.11 -4.84
N THR A 14 -3.53 7.98 -5.02
CA THR A 14 -4.94 7.60 -4.96
C THR A 14 -5.23 6.47 -5.95
N LEU A 15 -4.78 6.61 -7.20
CA LEU A 15 -4.94 5.57 -8.22
C LEU A 15 -4.29 4.24 -7.82
N LEU A 16 -3.07 4.26 -7.27
CA LEU A 16 -2.37 3.03 -6.88
C LEU A 16 -2.97 2.36 -5.65
N VAL A 17 -3.43 3.16 -4.68
CA VAL A 17 -4.17 2.66 -3.50
C VAL A 17 -5.50 2.04 -3.93
N ASP A 18 -6.24 2.67 -4.84
CA ASP A 18 -7.50 2.14 -5.37
C ASP A 18 -7.27 0.86 -6.17
N THR A 19 -6.21 0.81 -6.97
CA THR A 19 -5.82 -0.39 -7.73
C THR A 19 -5.45 -1.55 -6.80
N SER A 20 -4.66 -1.30 -5.77
CA SER A 20 -4.30 -2.30 -4.76
C SER A 20 -5.54 -2.79 -4.00
N ARG A 21 -6.46 -1.88 -3.63
CA ARG A 21 -7.74 -2.24 -3.01
C ARG A 21 -8.60 -3.11 -3.92
N ALA A 22 -8.68 -2.81 -5.22
CA ALA A 22 -9.41 -3.63 -6.18
C ALA A 22 -8.83 -5.06 -6.26
N PHE A 23 -7.49 -5.21 -6.28
CA PHE A 23 -6.86 -6.53 -6.22
C PHE A 23 -7.17 -7.28 -4.93
N LEU A 24 -7.17 -6.58 -3.79
CA LEU A 24 -7.52 -7.18 -2.50
C LEU A 24 -8.97 -7.67 -2.48
N MET A 25 -9.91 -6.87 -3.00
CA MET A 25 -11.32 -7.25 -3.12
C MET A 25 -11.54 -8.50 -4.00
N CYS A 26 -10.67 -8.70 -5.01
CA CYS A 26 -10.66 -9.92 -5.81
C CYS A 26 -9.89 -11.09 -5.18
N GLY A 27 -9.46 -10.99 -3.91
CA GLY A 27 -8.69 -12.02 -3.21
C GLY A 27 -7.22 -12.15 -3.66
N LYS A 28 -6.74 -11.25 -4.53
CA LYS A 28 -5.37 -11.29 -5.11
C LYS A 28 -4.38 -10.56 -4.19
N HIS A 29 -4.18 -11.09 -2.99
CA HIS A 29 -3.37 -10.49 -1.92
C HIS A 29 -1.93 -10.18 -2.33
N GLU A 30 -1.27 -11.10 -3.03
CA GLU A 30 0.10 -10.89 -3.54
C GLU A 30 0.18 -9.69 -4.49
N ARG A 31 -0.76 -9.59 -5.44
CA ARG A 31 -0.83 -8.44 -6.36
C ARG A 31 -1.16 -7.14 -5.64
N ALA A 32 -2.07 -7.18 -4.68
CA ALA A 32 -2.40 -6.02 -3.86
C ALA A 32 -1.15 -5.51 -3.13
N LEU A 33 -0.37 -6.40 -2.52
CA LEU A 33 0.89 -6.08 -1.85
C LEU A 33 1.93 -5.51 -2.83
N ASN A 34 2.12 -6.15 -3.98
CA ASN A 34 3.10 -5.70 -4.99
C ASN A 34 2.79 -4.30 -5.54
N ILE A 35 1.51 -4.00 -5.84
CA ILE A 35 1.11 -2.66 -6.29
C ILE A 35 1.36 -1.63 -5.19
N LEU A 36 1.10 -1.97 -3.93
CA LEU A 36 1.31 -1.07 -2.81
C LEU A 36 2.79 -0.78 -2.56
N ARG A 37 3.67 -1.78 -2.75
CA ARG A 37 5.13 -1.62 -2.71
C ARG A 37 5.62 -0.72 -3.86
N ALA A 38 5.16 -0.98 -5.09
CA ALA A 38 5.49 -0.13 -6.24
C ALA A 38 5.01 1.31 -6.04
N ALA A 39 3.89 1.53 -5.36
CA ALA A 39 3.42 2.86 -4.99
C ALA A 39 4.38 3.56 -4.01
N ALA A 40 4.87 2.84 -3.02
CA ALA A 40 5.84 3.36 -2.06
C ALA A 40 7.19 3.69 -2.73
N ASP A 41 7.61 2.91 -3.72
CA ASP A 41 8.84 3.18 -4.48
C ASP A 41 8.72 4.46 -5.35
N ILE A 42 7.52 4.75 -5.87
CA ILE A 42 7.27 5.92 -6.74
C ILE A 42 7.02 7.20 -5.93
N ALA A 43 6.29 7.10 -4.82
CA ALA A 43 5.90 8.22 -3.98
C ALA A 43 5.78 7.77 -2.52
N PRO A 44 6.92 7.65 -1.80
CA PRO A 44 6.96 7.16 -0.42
C PRO A 44 6.05 7.93 0.53
N GLU A 45 5.99 9.24 0.38
CA GLU A 45 5.21 10.17 1.22
C GLU A 45 3.71 9.86 1.11
N GLU A 46 3.28 9.36 -0.04
CA GLU A 46 1.87 9.10 -0.30
C GLU A 46 1.40 7.73 0.18
N VAL A 47 2.34 6.84 0.55
CA VAL A 47 2.03 5.55 1.19
C VAL A 47 2.25 5.64 2.70
N THR A 48 3.34 6.26 3.13
CA THR A 48 3.69 6.43 4.56
C THR A 48 2.86 7.50 5.25
N GLY A 49 2.52 8.60 4.54
CA GLY A 49 1.80 9.74 5.10
C GLY A 49 0.27 9.68 4.94
N ARG A 50 -0.27 8.75 4.14
CA ARG A 50 -1.72 8.67 3.89
C ARG A 50 -2.41 7.62 4.77
N PRO A 51 -3.41 8.03 5.59
CA PRO A 51 -4.20 7.09 6.38
C PRO A 51 -4.90 6.00 5.56
N ALA A 52 -5.32 6.30 4.32
CA ALA A 52 -5.99 5.35 3.44
C ALA A 52 -5.05 4.23 2.97
N ALA A 53 -3.79 4.55 2.66
CA ALA A 53 -2.78 3.58 2.28
C ALA A 53 -2.40 2.69 3.46
N LEU A 54 -2.15 3.29 4.64
CA LEU A 54 -1.85 2.53 5.87
C LEU A 54 -3.03 1.63 6.31
N ARG A 55 -4.28 2.04 6.06
CA ARG A 55 -5.44 1.18 6.29
C ARG A 55 -5.42 -0.03 5.36
N LEU A 56 -5.09 0.17 4.08
CA LEU A 56 -4.98 -0.92 3.12
C LEU A 56 -3.87 -1.92 3.48
N VAL A 57 -2.73 -1.45 4.01
CA VAL A 57 -1.67 -2.34 4.56
C VAL A 57 -2.23 -3.23 5.67
N ARG A 58 -3.01 -2.65 6.61
CA ARG A 58 -3.66 -3.41 7.69
C ARG A 58 -4.68 -4.40 7.16
N ASP A 59 -5.49 -4.00 6.18
CA ASP A 59 -6.47 -4.88 5.54
C ASP A 59 -5.77 -6.10 4.91
N ILE A 60 -4.69 -5.88 4.14
CA ILE A 60 -3.87 -6.96 3.57
C ILE A 60 -3.31 -7.86 4.66
N LEU A 61 -2.75 -7.28 5.73
CA LEU A 61 -2.14 -8.05 6.83
C LEU A 61 -3.17 -8.93 7.56
N ALA A 62 -4.38 -8.42 7.76
CA ALA A 62 -5.47 -9.11 8.44
C ALA A 62 -6.02 -10.29 7.63
N THR A 63 -6.11 -10.15 6.30
CA THR A 63 -6.72 -11.16 5.42
C THR A 63 -5.72 -12.04 4.67
N ALA A 64 -4.42 -11.76 4.78
CA ALA A 64 -3.40 -12.46 4.01
C ALA A 64 -3.41 -13.99 4.24
N PRO A 65 -3.45 -14.79 3.16
CA PRO A 65 -3.25 -16.22 3.24
C PRO A 65 -1.81 -16.53 3.70
N ILE A 66 -1.59 -17.74 4.20
CA ILE A 66 -0.30 -18.17 4.80
C ILE A 66 0.89 -17.88 3.87
N SER A 67 0.71 -18.06 2.56
CA SER A 67 1.75 -17.81 1.55
C SER A 67 2.22 -16.35 1.48
N VAL A 68 1.34 -15.38 1.73
CA VAL A 68 1.63 -13.93 1.61
C VAL A 68 1.82 -13.29 2.98
N ARG A 69 1.36 -13.93 4.07
CA ARG A 69 1.33 -13.34 5.42
C ARG A 69 2.68 -12.90 5.93
N ARG A 70 3.73 -13.67 5.67
CA ARG A 70 5.10 -13.31 6.08
C ARG A 70 5.54 -12.01 5.43
N GLU A 71 5.42 -11.93 4.11
CA GLU A 71 5.81 -10.77 3.33
C GLU A 71 4.97 -9.53 3.68
N ALA A 72 3.65 -9.71 3.84
CA ALA A 72 2.76 -8.64 4.27
C ALA A 72 3.15 -8.08 5.65
N ARG A 73 3.56 -8.95 6.59
CA ARG A 73 4.02 -8.53 7.92
C ARG A 73 5.35 -7.80 7.86
N GLU A 74 6.31 -8.32 7.10
CA GLU A 74 7.61 -7.68 6.91
C GLU A 74 7.44 -6.28 6.30
N TYR A 75 6.62 -6.16 5.25
CA TYR A 75 6.31 -4.86 4.66
C TYR A 75 5.60 -3.91 5.61
N ALA A 76 4.56 -4.38 6.33
CA ALA A 76 3.86 -3.56 7.31
C ALA A 76 4.82 -3.03 8.39
N ALA A 77 5.77 -3.84 8.85
CA ALA A 77 6.79 -3.43 9.82
C ALA A 77 7.68 -2.30 9.29
N THR A 78 8.04 -2.30 7.99
CA THR A 78 8.80 -1.16 7.39
C THR A 78 8.04 0.16 7.42
N LEU A 79 6.71 0.10 7.52
CA LEU A 79 5.82 1.25 7.58
C LEU A 79 5.39 1.59 9.03
N GLY A 80 5.93 0.89 10.03
CA GLY A 80 5.49 1.03 11.43
C GLY A 80 4.05 0.56 11.68
N VAL A 81 3.49 -0.25 10.76
CA VAL A 81 2.15 -0.80 10.85
C VAL A 81 2.23 -2.19 11.49
N HIS A 82 1.43 -2.41 12.52
CA HIS A 82 1.27 -3.69 13.20
C HIS A 82 -0.17 -4.17 13.10
N ALA A 83 -0.34 -5.50 13.16
CA ALA A 83 -1.65 -6.18 13.12
C ALA A 83 -2.46 -5.93 14.38
#